data_AF-A0A1G9NLJ9-F1
#
_entry.id   AF-A0A1G9NLJ9-F1
#
_cell.length_a   1.000
_cell.length_b   1.000
_cell.length_c   1.000
_cell.angle_alpha   90.00
_cell.angle_beta   90.00
_cell.angle_gamma   90.00
#
_symmetry.space_group_name_H-M   'P 1'
#
loop_
_entity.id
_entity.type
_entity.pdbx_description
1 polymer ?
#
loop_
_entity_poly.entity_id
_entity_poly.type
_entity_poly.pdbx_seq_one_letter_code
_entity_poly.pdbx_strand_id
1 'polypeptide(L)'
;MRTFYEPTNRREGLKIKIQKIMYGFGIFSFITIVLHFWGYSPEYTKDELVSGVVFFIIAGIVYFLFVFFFFKGETGKKTVFWGLIVVIFILLYLLFTRDFEKEHALIHLAGSTILSA
;
A
#
# COMPACT_ATOMS: atom_id res chain seq x y z
N MET A 1 -41.17 9.62 -37.12
CA MET A 1 -40.09 8.70 -36.69
C MET A 1 -39.47 9.25 -35.42
N ARG A 2 -39.87 8.77 -34.23
CA ARG A 2 -39.21 9.12 -32.97
C ARG A 2 -38.04 8.17 -32.79
N THR A 3 -36.81 8.68 -32.90
CA THR A 3 -35.61 7.94 -32.55
C THR A 3 -35.63 7.75 -31.04
N PHE A 4 -35.98 6.54 -30.63
CA PHE A 4 -35.87 6.06 -29.26
C PHE A 4 -34.37 6.06 -28.92
N TYR A 5 -33.93 7.06 -28.14
CA TYR A 5 -32.58 7.07 -27.57
C TYR A 5 -32.56 6.03 -26.44
N GLU A 6 -32.16 4.81 -26.78
CA GLU A 6 -31.86 3.77 -25.80
C GLU A 6 -30.67 4.23 -24.94
N PRO A 7 -30.76 4.18 -23.59
CA PRO A 7 -29.66 4.57 -22.75
C PRO A 7 -28.61 3.44 -22.72
N THR A 8 -27.67 3.49 -23.65
CA THR A 8 -26.44 2.66 -23.69
C THR A 8 -25.47 2.91 -22.51
N ASN A 9 -25.79 3.82 -21.58
CA ASN A 9 -24.78 4.50 -20.75
C ASN A 9 -24.91 4.27 -19.22
N ARG A 10 -25.40 3.11 -18.75
CA ARG A 10 -25.39 2.83 -17.29
C ARG A 10 -24.06 2.23 -16.81
N ARG A 11 -23.39 1.42 -17.64
CA ARG A 11 -22.11 0.76 -17.28
C ARG A 11 -20.90 1.69 -17.41
N GLU A 12 -20.89 2.60 -18.38
CA GLU A 12 -19.78 3.55 -18.55
C GLU A 12 -19.79 4.62 -17.47
N GLY A 13 -20.96 5.17 -17.13
CA GLY A 13 -21.12 6.06 -15.98
C GLY A 13 -20.66 5.44 -14.64
N LEU A 14 -20.86 4.13 -14.46
CA LEU A 14 -20.37 3.41 -13.26
C LEU A 14 -18.82 3.31 -13.25
N LYS A 15 -18.20 3.01 -14.40
CA LYS A 15 -16.73 2.96 -14.52
C LYS A 15 -16.09 4.30 -14.16
N ILE A 16 -16.63 5.42 -14.66
CA ILE A 16 -16.10 6.77 -14.38
C ILE A 16 -16.24 7.12 -12.89
N LYS A 17 -17.36 6.76 -12.25
CA LYS A 17 -17.54 6.95 -10.80
C LYS A 17 -16.51 6.17 -9.98
N ILE A 18 -16.27 4.90 -10.32
CA ILE A 18 -15.29 4.05 -9.63
C ILE A 18 -13.87 4.60 -9.79
N GLN A 19 -13.50 5.01 -11.01
CA GLN A 19 -12.22 5.69 -11.26
C GLN A 19 -12.03 6.90 -10.35
N LYS A 20 -13.02 7.79 -10.32
CA LYS A 20 -12.96 9.01 -9.53
C LYS A 20 -12.85 8.74 -8.02
N ILE A 21 -13.54 7.70 -7.52
CA ILE A 21 -13.44 7.26 -6.12
C ILE A 21 -12.04 6.72 -5.82
N MET A 22 -11.47 5.89 -6.69
CA MET A 22 -10.13 5.31 -6.46
C MET A 22 -9.01 6.37 -6.48
N TYR A 23 -9.07 7.32 -7.42
CA TYR A 23 -8.13 8.45 -7.40
C TYR A 23 -8.36 9.36 -6.18
N GLY A 24 -9.62 9.58 -5.80
CA GLY A 24 -9.97 10.34 -4.60
C GLY A 24 -9.45 9.69 -3.31
N PHE A 25 -9.51 8.36 -3.21
CA PHE A 25 -8.94 7.61 -2.09
C PHE A 25 -7.43 7.81 -1.98
N GLY A 26 -6.71 7.81 -3.11
CA GLY A 26 -5.27 8.09 -3.11
C GLY A 26 -4.92 9.48 -2.58
N ILE A 27 -5.67 10.51 -2.99
CA ILE A 27 -5.51 11.87 -2.47
C ILE A 27 -5.83 11.94 -0.98
N PHE A 28 -6.93 11.30 -0.56
CA PHE A 28 -7.33 11.25 0.85
C PHE A 28 -6.23 10.60 1.71
N SER A 29 -5.70 9.44 1.30
CA SER A 29 -4.59 8.79 1.99
C SER A 29 -3.35 9.67 2.06
N PHE A 30 -3.04 10.42 1.00
CA PHE A 30 -1.92 11.37 1.00
C PHE A 30 -2.11 12.46 2.07
N ILE A 31 -3.29 13.07 2.13
CA ILE A 31 -3.60 14.08 3.14
C ILE A 31 -3.52 13.49 4.55
N THR A 32 -4.11 12.32 4.78
CA THR A 32 -4.08 11.65 6.09
C THR A 32 -2.66 11.39 6.57
N ILE A 33 -1.77 10.95 5.69
CA ILE A 33 -0.38 10.63 6.05
C ILE A 33 0.44 11.90 6.29
N VAL A 34 0.22 12.96 5.51
CA VAL A 34 0.81 14.27 5.79
C VAL A 34 0.37 14.79 7.16
N LEU A 35 -0.91 14.66 7.51
CA LEU A 35 -1.42 15.03 8.83
C LEU A 35 -0.83 14.16 9.96
N HIS A 36 -0.65 12.86 9.72
CA HIS A 36 -0.01 11.97 10.68
C HIS A 36 1.42 12.40 10.98
N PHE A 37 2.25 12.60 9.94
CA PHE A 37 3.62 13.07 10.12
C PHE A 37 3.70 14.47 10.71
N TRP A 38 2.76 15.36 10.38
CA TRP A 38 2.69 16.69 10.97
C TRP A 38 2.39 16.63 12.48
N GLY A 39 1.35 15.88 12.86
CA GLY A 39 0.90 15.77 14.26
C GLY A 39 1.88 15.03 15.17
N TYR A 40 2.53 13.99 14.66
CA TYR A 40 3.50 13.19 15.41
C TYR A 40 4.96 13.58 15.16
N SER A 41 5.23 14.66 14.40
CA SER A 41 6.60 15.15 14.17
C SER A 41 7.44 15.35 15.44
N PRO A 42 6.90 15.71 16.62
CA PRO A 42 7.70 15.83 17.84
C PRO A 42 8.15 14.49 18.43
N GLU A 43 7.45 13.40 18.12
CA GLU A 43 7.67 12.06 18.69
C GLU A 43 8.61 11.21 17.83
N TYR A 44 8.80 11.55 16.56
CA TYR A 44 9.69 10.83 15.64
C TYR A 44 11.11 11.39 15.64
N THR A 45 12.08 10.47 15.59
CA THR A 45 13.45 10.87 15.26
C THR A 45 13.53 11.30 13.79
N LYS A 46 14.52 12.15 13.45
CA LYS A 46 14.70 12.63 12.07
C LYS A 46 14.84 11.48 11.07
N ASP A 47 15.52 10.41 11.46
CA ASP A 47 15.79 9.25 10.60
C ASP A 47 14.52 8.44 10.33
N GLU A 48 13.68 8.22 11.36
CA GLU A 48 12.39 7.55 11.21
C GLU A 48 11.45 8.35 10.32
N LEU A 49 11.42 9.68 10.49
CA LEU A 49 10.59 10.58 9.70
C LEU A 49 10.99 10.54 8.22
N VAL A 50 12.30 10.62 7.92
CA VAL A 50 12.80 10.54 6.54
C VAL A 50 12.49 9.17 5.93
N SER A 51 12.72 8.06 6.65
CA SER A 51 12.43 6.72 6.12
C SER A 51 10.93 6.54 5.83
N GLY A 52 10.07 7.04 6.71
CA GLY A 52 8.61 6.95 6.57
C GLY A 52 8.10 7.75 5.38
N VAL A 53 8.60 8.98 5.19
CA VAL A 53 8.24 9.83 4.05
C VAL A 53 8.72 9.22 2.73
N VAL A 54 9.96 8.71 2.67
CA VAL A 54 10.50 8.07 1.46
C VAL A 54 9.70 6.82 1.11
N PHE A 55 9.43 5.95 2.09
CA PHE A 55 8.59 4.77 1.90
C PHE A 55 7.20 5.15 1.39
N PHE A 56 6.60 6.20 1.97
CA PHE A 56 5.29 6.67 1.57
C PHE A 56 5.25 7.21 0.13
N ILE A 57 6.26 7.98 -0.29
CA ILE A 57 6.34 8.47 -1.68
C ILE A 57 6.44 7.30 -2.66
N ILE A 58 7.28 6.31 -2.36
CA ILE A 58 7.43 5.11 -3.20
C ILE A 58 6.10 4.35 -3.27
N ALA A 59 5.45 4.12 -2.13
CA ALA A 59 4.15 3.45 -2.07
C ALA A 59 3.07 4.21 -2.85
N GLY A 60 3.07 5.55 -2.78
CA GLY A 60 2.18 6.41 -3.55
C GLY A 60 2.37 6.25 -5.06
N ILE A 61 3.62 6.29 -5.54
CA ILE A 61 3.94 6.08 -6.97
C ILE A 61 3.44 4.70 -7.43
N VAL A 62 3.71 3.65 -6.65
CA VAL A 62 3.25 2.28 -6.94
C VAL A 62 1.71 2.22 -6.99
N TYR A 63 1.02 2.86 -6.04
CA TYR A 63 -0.44 2.94 -6.02
C TYR A 63 -0.99 3.60 -7.29
N PHE A 64 -0.48 4.79 -7.66
CA PHE A 64 -0.97 5.48 -8.86
C PHE A 64 -0.69 4.69 -10.14
N LEU A 65 0.46 4.00 -10.22
CA LEU A 65 0.75 3.08 -11.33
C LEU A 65 -0.26 1.93 -11.36
N PHE A 66 -0.58 1.33 -10.21
CA PHE A 66 -1.57 0.25 -10.14
C PHE A 66 -2.96 0.74 -10.57
N VAL A 67 -3.41 1.89 -10.09
CA VAL A 67 -4.67 2.49 -10.50
C VAL A 67 -4.69 2.77 -12.02
N PHE A 68 -3.60 3.32 -12.56
CA PHE A 68 -3.47 3.58 -14.00
C PHE A 68 -3.55 2.28 -14.83
N PHE A 69 -2.79 1.25 -14.45
CA PHE A 69 -2.82 -0.03 -15.14
C PHE A 69 -4.17 -0.75 -15.00
N PHE A 70 -4.84 -0.62 -13.86
CA PHE A 70 -6.15 -1.26 -13.63
C PHE A 70 -7.21 -0.80 -14.64
N PHE A 71 -7.16 0.46 -15.08
CA PHE A 71 -8.11 1.01 -16.04
C PHE A 71 -7.66 0.90 -17.51
N LYS A 72 -6.39 0.58 -17.78
CA LYS A 72 -5.84 0.48 -19.15
C LYS A 72 -6.41 -0.69 -19.96
N GLY A 73 -6.94 -1.73 -19.31
CA GLY A 73 -7.56 -2.88 -19.99
C GLY A 73 -7.55 -4.14 -19.15
N GLU A 74 -7.98 -5.26 -19.74
CA GLU A 74 -8.10 -6.55 -19.03
C GLU A 74 -6.73 -7.14 -18.64
N THR A 75 -5.72 -6.96 -19.50
CA THR A 75 -4.32 -7.29 -19.19
C THR A 75 -3.80 -6.46 -18.03
N GLY A 76 -4.13 -5.17 -17.97
CA GLY A 76 -3.70 -4.28 -16.89
C GLY A 76 -4.27 -4.69 -15.52
N LYS A 77 -5.53 -5.14 -15.48
CA LYS A 77 -6.12 -5.72 -14.26
C LYS A 77 -5.37 -6.97 -13.79
N LYS A 78 -4.98 -7.86 -14.72
CA LYS A 78 -4.18 -9.05 -14.38
C LYS A 78 -2.80 -8.66 -13.83
N THR A 79 -2.13 -7.67 -14.42
CA THR A 79 -0.85 -7.16 -13.94
C THR A 79 -0.97 -6.59 -12.53
N VAL A 80 -2.00 -5.79 -12.24
CA VAL A 80 -2.24 -5.23 -10.90
C VAL A 80 -2.51 -6.35 -9.88
N PHE A 81 -3.28 -7.36 -10.25
CA PHE A 81 -3.57 -8.50 -9.39
C PHE A 81 -2.30 -9.31 -9.07
N TRP A 82 -1.49 -9.63 -10.07
CA TRP A 82 -0.20 -10.29 -9.88
C TRP A 82 0.77 -9.43 -9.05
N GLY A 83 0.81 -8.12 -9.30
CA GLY A 83 1.62 -7.19 -8.52
C GLY A 83 1.20 -7.17 -7.05
N LEU A 84 -0.11 -7.18 -6.77
CA LEU A 84 -0.63 -7.24 -5.39
C LEU A 84 -0.26 -8.56 -4.69
N ILE A 85 -0.33 -9.69 -5.41
CA ILE A 85 0.11 -10.99 -4.88
C ILE A 85 1.59 -10.92 -4.47
N VAL A 86 2.45 -10.37 -5.33
CA VAL A 86 3.88 -10.24 -5.02
C VAL A 86 4.10 -9.37 -3.78
N VAL A 87 3.38 -8.25 -3.65
CA VAL A 87 3.45 -7.39 -2.46
C VAL A 87 3.02 -8.14 -1.19
N ILE A 88 1.96 -8.95 -1.25
CA ILE A 88 1.51 -9.78 -0.13
C ILE A 88 2.60 -10.78 0.27
N PHE A 89 3.23 -11.47 -0.69
CA PHE A 89 4.32 -12.40 -0.39
C PHE A 89 5.52 -11.71 0.25
N ILE A 90 5.90 -10.53 -0.24
CA ILE A 90 7.00 -9.73 0.34
C ILE A 90 6.65 -9.34 1.79
N LEU A 91 5.42 -8.88 2.04
CA LEU A 91 4.95 -8.52 3.38
C LEU A 91 4.94 -9.73 4.32
N LEU A 92 4.47 -10.88 3.86
CA LEU A 92 4.50 -12.13 4.63
C LEU A 92 5.93 -12.55 4.95
N TYR A 93 6.82 -12.51 3.96
CA TYR A 93 8.24 -12.83 4.15
C TYR A 93 8.89 -11.91 5.20
N LEU A 94 8.65 -10.60 5.12
CA LEU A 94 9.13 -9.62 6.10
C LEU A 94 8.56 -9.88 7.50
N LEU A 95 7.28 -10.23 7.60
CA LEU A 95 6.62 -10.54 8.86
C LEU A 95 7.28 -11.75 9.53
N PHE A 96 7.36 -12.88 8.82
CA PHE A 96 7.96 -14.10 9.35
C PHE A 96 9.44 -13.91 9.68
N THR A 97 10.21 -13.22 8.83
CA THR A 97 11.64 -12.97 9.09
C THR A 97 11.83 -12.17 10.39
N ARG A 98 11.00 -11.16 10.64
CA ARG A 98 11.08 -10.36 11.89
C ARG A 98 10.75 -11.18 13.13
N ASP A 99 9.80 -12.09 13.05
CA ASP A 99 9.43 -12.94 14.19
C ASP A 99 10.55 -13.96 14.49
N PHE A 100 11.17 -14.53 13.45
CA PHE A 100 12.32 -15.44 13.60
C PHE A 100 13.55 -14.74 14.21
N GLU A 101 13.84 -13.49 13.84
CA GLU A 101 14.98 -12.74 14.37
C GLU A 101 14.82 -12.44 15.88
N LYS A 102 13.60 -12.15 16.33
CA LYS A 102 13.29 -11.94 17.75
C LYS A 102 13.41 -13.22 18.58
N GLU A 103 12.95 -14.36 18.07
CA GLU A 103 13.11 -15.65 18.77
C GLU A 103 14.59 -16.04 18.92
N HIS A 104 15.39 -15.91 17.85
CA HIS A 104 16.81 -16.24 17.89
C HIS A 104 17.61 -15.34 18.86
N ALA A 105 17.28 -14.04 18.94
CA ALA A 105 17.92 -13.12 19.87
C ALA A 105 17.65 -13.51 21.35
N LEU A 106 16.42 -13.94 21.67
CA LEU A 106 16.07 -14.38 23.03
C LEU A 106 16.75 -15.70 23.41
N ILE A 107 16.86 -16.64 22.48
CA ILE A 107 17.56 -17.92 22.72
C ILE A 107 19.05 -17.68 22.97
N HIS A 108 19.67 -16.76 22.23
CA HIS A 108 21.10 -16.43 22.41
C HIS A 108 21.37 -15.72 23.75
N LEU A 109 20.47 -14.83 24.18
CA LEU A 109 20.54 -14.17 25.50
C LEU A 109 20.35 -15.19 26.64
N ALA A 110 19.35 -16.05 26.55
CA ALA A 110 19.09 -17.10 27.54
C ALA A 110 20.23 -18.13 27.62
N GLY A 111 20.79 -18.53 26.48
CA GLY A 111 21.94 -19.45 26.43
C GLY A 111 23.21 -18.86 27.05
N SER A 112 23.46 -17.56 26.86
CA SER A 112 24.63 -16.87 27.45
C SER A 112 24.55 -16.65 28.95
N THR A 113 23.34 -16.52 29.52
CA THR A 113 23.14 -16.32 30.97
C THR A 113 23.22 -17.64 31.75
N ILE A 114 22.84 -18.77 31.13
CA ILE A 114 22.93 -20.10 31.75
C ILE A 114 24.38 -20.62 31.76
N LEU A 115 25.19 -20.25 30.77
CA LEU A 115 26.61 -20.65 30.73
C LEU A 115 27.53 -19.83 31.65
N SER A 116 27.05 -18.69 32.15
CA SER A 116 27.82 -17.79 33.03
C SER A 116 27.43 -17.89 34.52
N ALA A 117 26.52 -18.81 34.88
CA ALA A 117 26.07 -19.08 36.24
C ALA A 117 26.57 -20.46 36.69
#